data_AF-A0A451B798-F1
#
_entry.id   AF-A0A451B798-F1
#
_cell.length_a   1.000
_cell.length_b   1.000
_cell.length_c   1.000
_cell.angle_alpha   90.00
_cell.angle_beta   90.00
_cell.angle_gamma   90.00
#
_symmetry.space_group_name_H-M   'P 1'
#
loop_
_entity.id
_entity.type
_entity.pdbx_description
1 polymer ?
#
loop_
_entity_poly.entity_id
_entity_poly.type
_entity_poly.pdbx_seq_one_letter_code
_entity_poly.pdbx_strand_id
1 'polypeptide(L)'
;MKQEQPNWIAQFVCDIADTCIQQVPERFAIFRYACNLVQFMCTPDSKTEQEKEADTGAEQTKKIDDASPPSPSPSPSPSPSPQPQPLPQPRSQPQSKPEPEPQPEPQSQAESQSASEPEPEPKPQPTSEPEPESEPIPRQPTSMVKKVPPDELPAEHRSWTGNDANRRNHHGRIPAGENPVYLELHWKKDKNAPRKLVGGFILDVIALEKEGYLTQGPAGDIRLRFFHELDGCICIGRGADKKIIVGDLEL
;
A
#
# COMPACT_ATOMS: atom_id res chain seq x y z
N MET A 1 -2.80 4.18 -55.63
CA MET A 1 -2.33 4.90 -54.43
C MET A 1 -3.55 5.21 -53.57
N LYS A 2 -3.82 4.40 -52.54
CA LYS A 2 -4.85 4.72 -51.55
C LYS A 2 -4.13 5.50 -50.45
N GLN A 3 -4.49 6.76 -50.32
CA GLN A 3 -4.00 7.67 -49.30
C GLN A 3 -4.53 7.16 -47.95
N GLU A 4 -3.66 6.54 -47.16
CA GLU A 4 -3.99 6.17 -45.78
C GLU A 4 -4.19 7.46 -44.99
N GLN A 5 -5.43 7.71 -44.59
CA GLN A 5 -5.76 8.77 -43.65
C GLN A 5 -5.08 8.42 -42.31
N PRO A 6 -4.30 9.33 -41.70
CA PRO A 6 -3.71 9.08 -40.41
C PRO A 6 -4.84 8.80 -39.41
N ASN A 7 -4.69 7.72 -38.65
CA ASN A 7 -5.68 7.26 -37.68
C ASN A 7 -5.75 8.27 -36.53
N TRP A 8 -6.54 9.34 -36.71
CA TRP A 8 -6.70 10.45 -35.78
C TRP A 8 -7.09 9.99 -34.37
N ILE A 9 -7.73 8.82 -34.26
CA ILE A 9 -8.06 8.17 -33.01
C ILE A 9 -6.80 7.69 -32.29
N ALA A 10 -5.83 7.11 -33.01
CA ALA A 10 -4.55 6.69 -32.42
C ALA A 10 -3.75 7.90 -31.92
N GLN A 11 -3.74 8.99 -32.69
CA GLN A 11 -3.08 10.23 -32.26
C GLN A 11 -3.73 10.82 -31.00
N PHE A 12 -5.06 10.89 -30.96
CA PHE A 12 -5.81 11.37 -29.81
C PHE A 12 -5.55 10.53 -28.54
N VAL A 13 -5.46 9.20 -28.69
CA VAL A 13 -5.15 8.29 -27.58
C VAL A 13 -3.71 8.49 -27.08
N CYS A 14 -2.75 8.71 -27.98
CA CYS A 14 -1.37 9.04 -27.62
C CYS A 14 -1.28 10.37 -26.86
N ASP A 15 -1.96 11.42 -27.33
CA ASP A 15 -1.92 12.75 -26.71
C ASP A 15 -2.51 12.72 -25.28
N ILE A 16 -3.55 11.92 -25.06
CA ILE A 16 -4.11 11.66 -23.72
C ILE A 16 -3.11 10.91 -22.84
N ALA A 17 -2.46 9.86 -23.37
CA ALA A 17 -1.47 9.09 -22.62
C ALA A 17 -0.28 9.96 -22.19
N ASP A 18 0.24 10.82 -23.07
CA ASP A 18 1.33 11.74 -22.77
C ASP A 18 0.92 12.79 -21.72
N THR A 19 -0.30 13.33 -21.82
CA THR A 19 -0.86 14.25 -20.83
C THR A 19 -0.99 13.58 -19.46
N CYS A 20 -1.41 12.32 -19.42
CA CYS A 20 -1.48 11.53 -18.19
C CYS A 20 -0.08 11.27 -17.60
N ILE A 21 0.93 11.00 -18.41
CA ILE A 21 2.31 10.78 -17.94
C ILE A 21 2.90 12.05 -17.31
N GLN A 22 2.56 13.24 -17.83
CA GLN A 22 3.05 14.52 -17.30
C GLN A 22 2.35 14.94 -16.00
N GLN A 23 1.08 14.61 -15.82
CA GLN A 23 0.30 15.00 -14.63
C GLN A 23 0.41 14.01 -13.47
N VAL A 24 0.90 12.79 -13.69
CA VAL A 24 0.98 11.75 -12.66
C VAL A 24 2.32 11.85 -11.89
N PRO A 25 2.30 12.13 -10.57
CA PRO A 25 3.51 12.18 -9.74
C PRO A 25 4.22 10.82 -9.70
N GLU A 26 5.56 10.81 -9.57
CA GLU A 26 6.41 9.60 -9.65
C GLU A 26 5.99 8.42 -8.76
N ARG A 27 5.21 8.68 -7.72
CA ARG A 27 4.69 7.67 -6.78
C ARG A 27 3.67 6.69 -7.38
N PHE A 28 3.15 6.92 -8.59
CA PHE A 28 2.19 6.04 -9.26
C PHE A 28 2.83 5.26 -10.42
N ALA A 29 3.86 4.47 -10.10
CA ALA A 29 4.62 3.67 -11.07
C ALA A 29 3.75 2.75 -11.95
N ILE A 30 2.64 2.23 -11.40
CA ILE A 30 1.71 1.35 -12.12
C ILE A 30 0.96 2.11 -13.23
N PHE A 31 0.55 3.36 -12.98
CA PHE A 31 -0.11 4.19 -13.98
C PHE A 31 0.85 4.64 -15.06
N ARG A 32 2.10 5.00 -14.72
CA ARG A 32 3.14 5.30 -15.71
C ARG A 32 3.46 4.08 -16.58
N TYR A 33 3.54 2.89 -15.99
CA TYR A 33 3.76 1.65 -16.72
C TYR A 33 2.62 1.35 -17.70
N ALA A 34 1.37 1.53 -17.27
CA ALA A 34 0.21 1.36 -18.13
C ALA A 34 0.18 2.38 -19.28
N CYS A 35 0.46 3.66 -19.00
CA CYS A 35 0.51 4.70 -20.04
C CYS A 35 1.65 4.47 -21.04
N ASN A 36 2.85 4.09 -20.58
CA ASN A 36 3.97 3.73 -21.46
C ASN A 36 3.65 2.51 -22.33
N LEU A 37 2.94 1.51 -21.80
CA LEU A 37 2.53 0.33 -22.56
C LEU A 37 1.52 0.69 -23.65
N VAL A 38 0.60 1.61 -23.37
CA VAL A 38 -0.35 2.13 -24.37
C VAL A 38 0.40 2.89 -25.47
N GLN A 39 1.42 3.69 -25.12
CA GLN A 39 2.27 4.39 -26.09
C GLN A 39 3.04 3.42 -26.99
N PHE A 40 3.59 2.34 -26.41
CA PHE A 40 4.30 1.28 -27.15
C PHE A 40 3.39 0.51 -28.12
N MET A 41 2.12 0.30 -27.75
CA MET A 41 1.14 -0.37 -28.61
C MET A 41 0.55 0.54 -29.68
N CYS A 42 0.65 1.87 -29.51
CA CYS A 42 0.18 2.86 -30.47
C CYS A 42 1.27 3.35 -31.44
N THR A 43 2.53 2.94 -31.28
CA THR A 43 3.55 3.13 -32.31
C THR A 43 3.41 2.04 -33.38
N PRO A 44 2.97 2.36 -34.60
CA PRO A 44 3.01 1.40 -35.69
C PRO A 44 4.46 1.04 -36.00
N ASP A 45 4.75 -0.26 -35.95
CA ASP A 45 6.03 -0.90 -36.21
C ASP A 45 6.71 -0.30 -37.45
N SER A 46 7.81 0.40 -37.23
CA SER A 46 8.78 0.70 -38.26
C SER A 46 10.14 0.28 -37.74
N LYS A 47 10.48 -0.96 -38.06
CA LYS A 47 11.83 -1.44 -38.39
C LYS A 47 12.56 -2.19 -37.28
N THR A 48 12.25 -3.48 -37.17
CA THR A 48 13.24 -4.49 -36.74
C THR A 48 14.16 -4.81 -37.92
N GLU A 49 15.27 -4.08 -38.03
CA GLU A 49 16.46 -4.49 -38.78
C GLU A 49 17.69 -4.11 -37.95
N GLN A 50 18.26 -5.08 -37.22
CA GLN A 50 19.70 -5.17 -36.94
C GLN A 50 20.00 -6.44 -36.11
N GLU A 51 20.20 -7.56 -36.80
CA GLU A 51 21.23 -8.49 -36.39
C GLU A 51 22.57 -7.88 -36.81
N LYS A 52 23.42 -7.60 -35.84
CA LYS A 52 24.78 -7.10 -36.04
C LYS A 52 25.76 -8.22 -35.70
N GLU A 53 26.62 -8.49 -36.68
CA GLU A 53 27.76 -9.39 -36.67
C GLU A 53 28.69 -9.26 -35.45
N ALA A 54 29.23 -10.42 -35.05
CA ALA A 54 30.59 -10.62 -34.57
C ALA A 54 30.87 -12.13 -34.73
N ASP A 55 32.04 -12.64 -35.07
CA ASP A 55 33.32 -12.13 -35.55
C ASP A 55 34.11 -13.40 -35.95
N THR A 56 35.08 -13.21 -36.81
CA THR A 56 35.79 -14.24 -37.58
C THR A 56 36.82 -15.03 -36.76
N GLY A 57 37.00 -16.31 -37.12
CA GLY A 57 38.34 -16.90 -37.19
C GLY A 57 38.56 -18.17 -36.37
N ALA A 58 38.69 -19.30 -37.05
CA ALA A 58 39.94 -20.07 -37.13
C ALA A 58 39.70 -21.45 -37.76
N GLU A 59 40.23 -21.57 -38.97
CA GLU A 59 40.45 -22.80 -39.71
C GLU A 59 41.43 -23.72 -38.96
N GLN A 60 41.02 -24.96 -38.68
CA GLN A 60 41.98 -26.04 -38.51
C GLN A 60 41.40 -27.40 -38.95
N THR A 61 42.09 -27.96 -39.92
CA THR A 61 41.85 -29.25 -40.57
C THR A 61 42.15 -30.42 -39.64
N LYS A 62 41.24 -31.41 -39.54
CA LYS A 62 41.62 -32.80 -39.23
C LYS A 62 40.55 -33.79 -39.68
N LYS A 63 40.86 -34.55 -40.74
CA LYS A 63 40.23 -35.85 -41.05
C LYS A 63 40.40 -36.79 -39.85
N ILE A 64 39.42 -37.66 -39.58
CA ILE A 64 39.58 -39.12 -39.33
C ILE A 64 38.16 -39.73 -39.12
N ASP A 65 37.90 -40.72 -39.97
CA ASP A 65 37.08 -41.94 -39.91
C ASP A 65 35.85 -42.14 -38.99
N ASP A 66 34.83 -42.73 -39.67
CA ASP A 66 34.06 -43.93 -39.27
C ASP A 66 33.11 -43.87 -38.06
N ALA A 67 31.81 -43.78 -38.37
CA ALA A 67 30.72 -44.61 -37.82
C ALA A 67 29.36 -43.91 -37.99
N SER A 68 28.42 -44.58 -38.66
CA SER A 68 27.02 -44.13 -38.84
C SER A 68 26.29 -43.90 -37.51
N PRO A 69 25.56 -42.78 -37.32
CA PRO A 69 24.60 -42.66 -36.23
C PRO A 69 23.24 -43.31 -36.59
N PRO A 70 22.50 -43.90 -35.63
CA PRO A 70 21.17 -44.45 -35.89
C PRO A 70 20.11 -43.34 -36.05
N SER A 71 19.14 -43.56 -36.95
CA SER A 71 18.01 -42.64 -37.20
C SER A 71 17.20 -42.31 -35.94
N PRO A 72 16.77 -41.05 -35.74
CA PRO A 72 15.85 -40.70 -34.66
C PRO A 72 14.42 -41.15 -34.98
N SER A 73 13.73 -41.73 -33.99
CA SER A 73 12.28 -41.99 -34.05
C SER A 73 11.46 -40.69 -34.05
N PRO A 74 10.27 -40.67 -34.67
CA PRO A 74 9.43 -39.47 -34.74
C PRO A 74 8.89 -39.07 -33.36
N SER A 75 8.98 -37.78 -33.03
CA SER A 75 8.38 -37.20 -31.82
C SER A 75 6.85 -37.12 -31.92
N PRO A 76 6.11 -37.28 -30.80
CA PRO A 76 4.64 -37.15 -30.80
C PRO A 76 4.21 -35.70 -31.05
N SER A 77 3.17 -35.51 -31.89
CA SER A 77 2.59 -34.20 -32.18
C SER A 77 2.01 -33.51 -30.93
N PRO A 78 2.11 -32.18 -30.82
CA PRO A 78 1.54 -31.43 -29.70
C PRO A 78 0.01 -31.47 -29.72
N SER A 79 -0.59 -31.65 -28.54
CA SER A 79 -2.05 -31.56 -28.34
C SER A 79 -2.55 -30.13 -28.54
N PRO A 80 -3.79 -29.92 -29.04
CA PRO A 80 -4.33 -28.59 -29.28
C PRO A 80 -4.55 -27.83 -27.96
N SER A 81 -4.12 -26.56 -27.93
CA SER A 81 -4.34 -25.66 -26.80
C SER A 81 -5.83 -25.37 -26.57
N PRO A 82 -6.28 -25.25 -25.30
CA PRO A 82 -7.66 -24.91 -24.98
C PRO A 82 -8.02 -23.50 -25.46
N GLN A 83 -9.22 -23.35 -26.03
CA GLN A 83 -9.75 -22.06 -26.45
C GLN A 83 -10.06 -21.15 -25.24
N PRO A 84 -9.81 -19.84 -25.35
CA PRO A 84 -10.11 -18.88 -24.29
C PRO A 84 -11.63 -18.74 -24.08
N GLN A 85 -12.04 -18.69 -22.81
CA GLN A 85 -13.44 -18.45 -22.44
C GLN A 85 -13.83 -16.98 -22.66
N PRO A 86 -15.12 -16.71 -22.97
CA PRO A 86 -15.61 -15.36 -23.19
C PRO A 86 -15.52 -14.49 -21.92
N LEU A 87 -15.10 -13.24 -22.09
CA LEU A 87 -14.99 -12.23 -21.04
C LEU A 87 -16.37 -11.86 -20.47
N PRO A 88 -16.48 -11.63 -19.14
CA PRO A 88 -17.70 -11.12 -18.52
C PRO A 88 -18.06 -9.73 -19.06
N GLN A 89 -19.34 -9.49 -19.33
CA GLN A 89 -19.80 -8.16 -19.73
C GLN A 89 -19.76 -7.16 -18.57
N PRO A 90 -19.42 -5.88 -18.84
CA PRO A 90 -19.36 -4.84 -17.82
C PRO A 90 -20.75 -4.56 -17.23
N ARG A 91 -20.83 -4.52 -15.89
CA ARG A 91 -22.02 -4.07 -15.17
C ARG A 91 -22.16 -2.55 -15.28
N SER A 92 -23.40 -2.09 -15.51
CA SER A 92 -23.77 -0.68 -15.52
C SER A 92 -23.36 0.03 -14.23
N GLN A 93 -22.74 1.21 -14.34
CA GLN A 93 -22.37 2.03 -13.20
C GLN A 93 -23.62 2.59 -12.48
N PRO A 94 -23.58 2.76 -11.15
CA PRO A 94 -24.63 3.46 -10.41
C PRO A 94 -24.70 4.93 -10.82
N GLN A 95 -25.89 5.44 -11.13
CA GLN A 95 -26.10 6.88 -11.32
C GLN A 95 -25.87 7.63 -10.00
N SER A 96 -25.06 8.69 -10.06
CA SER A 96 -24.80 9.60 -8.95
C SER A 96 -26.09 10.23 -8.44
N LYS A 97 -26.26 10.25 -7.11
CA LYS A 97 -27.35 10.98 -6.44
C LYS A 97 -27.21 12.49 -6.66
N PRO A 98 -28.33 13.24 -6.71
CA PRO A 98 -28.29 14.71 -6.77
C PRO A 98 -27.63 15.31 -5.53
N GLU A 99 -26.86 16.37 -5.75
CA GLU A 99 -26.20 17.18 -4.74
C GLU A 99 -27.25 17.94 -3.90
N PRO A 100 -27.11 18.01 -2.56
CA PRO A 100 -28.05 18.74 -1.72
C PRO A 100 -27.89 20.26 -1.88
N GLU A 101 -29.02 20.96 -1.99
CA GLU A 101 -29.07 22.42 -2.06
C GLU A 101 -28.52 23.08 -0.78
N PRO A 102 -27.88 24.26 -0.90
CA PRO A 102 -27.31 24.98 0.23
C PRO A 102 -28.42 25.54 1.16
N GLN A 103 -28.25 25.32 2.47
CA GLN A 103 -29.07 25.97 3.49
C GLN A 103 -28.76 27.48 3.59
N PRO A 104 -29.76 28.31 3.96
CA PRO A 104 -29.57 29.75 4.12
C PRO A 104 -28.72 30.10 5.35
N GLU A 105 -27.85 31.11 5.19
CA GLU A 105 -27.00 31.67 6.24
C GLU A 105 -27.82 32.32 7.39
N PRO A 106 -27.38 32.20 8.65
CA PRO A 106 -27.97 32.94 9.76
C PRO A 106 -27.64 34.43 9.67
N GLN A 107 -28.66 35.29 9.61
CA GLN A 107 -28.50 36.73 9.77
C GLN A 107 -28.04 37.05 11.20
N SER A 108 -26.84 37.61 11.31
CA SER A 108 -26.34 38.25 12.52
C SER A 108 -27.07 39.58 12.73
N GLN A 109 -27.87 39.70 13.80
CA GLN A 109 -28.30 40.99 14.32
C GLN A 109 -27.42 41.40 15.51
N ALA A 110 -26.56 42.38 15.21
CA ALA A 110 -26.29 43.61 15.95
C ALA A 110 -26.34 43.61 17.49
N GLU A 111 -25.15 43.90 18.05
CA GLU A 111 -24.82 44.95 19.02
C GLU A 111 -25.85 45.35 20.09
N SER A 112 -25.43 45.25 21.36
CA SER A 112 -25.60 46.34 22.32
C SER A 112 -24.52 46.27 23.40
N GLN A 113 -23.66 47.28 23.35
CA GLN A 113 -22.75 47.66 24.42
C GLN A 113 -23.55 48.13 25.64
N SER A 114 -23.13 47.75 26.83
CA SER A 114 -23.20 48.65 27.98
C SER A 114 -22.21 48.23 29.04
N ALA A 115 -21.25 49.13 29.25
CA ALA A 115 -20.34 49.16 30.36
C ALA A 115 -21.09 49.19 31.69
N SER A 116 -20.57 48.48 32.69
CA SER A 116 -20.33 49.01 34.03
C SER A 116 -19.56 47.98 34.85
N GLU A 117 -18.33 48.36 35.17
CA GLU A 117 -17.53 47.86 36.29
C GLU A 117 -18.30 48.09 37.60
N PRO A 118 -18.22 47.17 38.57
CA PRO A 118 -17.21 47.39 39.61
C PRO A 118 -16.40 46.13 39.97
N GLU A 119 -15.15 46.41 40.29
CA GLU A 119 -14.13 45.57 40.91
C GLU A 119 -14.67 44.78 42.13
N PRO A 120 -14.64 43.43 42.11
CA PRO A 120 -14.73 42.64 43.33
C PRO A 120 -13.34 42.42 43.92
N GLU A 121 -13.21 42.67 45.23
CA GLU A 121 -12.03 42.36 46.04
C GLU A 121 -11.43 40.97 45.74
N PRO A 122 -10.09 40.80 45.77
CA PRO A 122 -9.46 39.51 45.58
C PRO A 122 -9.79 38.58 46.76
N LYS A 123 -10.71 37.64 46.53
CA LYS A 123 -10.87 36.43 47.34
C LYS A 123 -9.57 35.61 47.32
N PRO A 124 -9.27 34.86 48.40
CA PRO A 124 -8.01 34.14 48.57
C PRO A 124 -7.69 33.23 47.39
N GLN A 125 -6.42 33.22 46.98
CA GLN A 125 -5.87 32.41 45.89
C GLN A 125 -6.38 30.96 45.96
N PRO A 126 -7.06 30.45 44.90
CA PRO A 126 -7.13 29.02 44.71
C PRO A 126 -5.74 28.52 44.36
N THR A 127 -5.25 27.61 45.21
CA THR A 127 -4.14 26.70 44.96
C THR A 127 -4.18 26.18 43.52
N SER A 128 -3.05 26.33 42.82
CA SER A 128 -2.61 25.60 41.63
C SER A 128 -3.72 24.85 40.91
N GLU A 129 -4.28 25.51 39.91
CA GLU A 129 -4.96 24.86 38.80
C GLU A 129 -4.07 23.73 38.26
N PRO A 130 -4.54 22.47 38.21
CA PRO A 130 -3.79 21.42 37.54
C PRO A 130 -3.66 21.79 36.06
N GLU A 131 -2.44 21.65 35.56
CA GLU A 131 -2.06 21.71 34.16
C GLU A 131 -3.17 21.14 33.27
N PRO A 132 -3.58 21.82 32.17
CA PRO A 132 -4.67 21.37 31.32
C PRO A 132 -4.37 19.95 30.85
N GLU A 133 -5.17 19.02 31.39
CA GLU A 133 -5.28 17.64 30.95
C GLU A 133 -5.42 17.67 29.43
N SER A 134 -4.37 17.25 28.74
CA SER A 134 -4.36 17.11 27.30
C SER A 134 -5.65 16.41 26.89
N GLU A 135 -6.33 16.96 25.89
CA GLU A 135 -7.60 16.44 25.37
C GLU A 135 -7.57 14.90 25.36
N PRO A 136 -8.65 14.22 25.78
CA PRO A 136 -8.68 12.77 25.73
C PRO A 136 -8.51 12.36 24.28
N ILE A 137 -7.32 11.86 23.94
CA ILE A 137 -7.07 11.09 22.72
C ILE A 137 -8.25 10.12 22.63
N PRO A 138 -8.99 10.09 21.50
CA PRO A 138 -10.18 9.25 21.38
C PRO A 138 -9.81 7.85 21.86
N ARG A 139 -10.44 7.43 22.97
CA ARG A 139 -10.14 6.17 23.67
C ARG A 139 -10.32 5.03 22.68
N GLN A 140 -9.23 4.66 22.02
CA GLN A 140 -9.17 3.47 21.20
C GLN A 140 -9.45 2.29 22.15
N PRO A 141 -10.02 1.17 21.67
CA PRO A 141 -10.36 0.03 22.51
C PRO A 141 -9.09 -0.61 23.08
N THR A 142 -8.58 -0.05 24.18
CA THR A 142 -7.29 -0.39 24.81
C THR A 142 -7.29 -1.75 25.50
N SER A 143 -8.37 -2.53 25.42
CA SER A 143 -8.37 -3.87 26.03
C SER A 143 -7.68 -4.93 25.17
N MET A 144 -7.55 -4.72 23.84
CA MET A 144 -7.05 -5.77 22.94
C MET A 144 -5.56 -5.64 22.61
N VAL A 145 -5.00 -4.44 22.72
CA VAL A 145 -3.58 -4.15 22.48
C VAL A 145 -3.05 -3.40 23.69
N LYS A 146 -2.21 -4.07 24.48
CA LYS A 146 -1.55 -3.48 25.63
C LYS A 146 -0.10 -3.18 25.27
N LYS A 147 0.29 -1.91 25.31
CA LYS A 147 1.70 -1.51 25.20
C LYS A 147 2.41 -1.78 26.54
N VAL A 148 3.58 -2.39 26.47
CA VAL A 148 4.45 -2.70 27.62
C VAL A 148 5.90 -2.35 27.29
N PRO A 149 6.73 -2.00 28.28
CA PRO A 149 8.17 -1.94 28.10
C PRO A 149 8.73 -3.26 27.54
N PRO A 150 9.74 -3.24 26.66
CA PRO A 150 10.36 -4.47 26.14
C PRO A 150 10.88 -5.40 27.24
N ASP A 151 11.34 -4.83 28.36
CA ASP A 151 11.86 -5.57 29.50
C ASP A 151 10.77 -6.36 30.26
N GLU A 152 9.49 -6.03 30.07
CA GLU A 152 8.35 -6.76 30.65
C GLU A 152 7.85 -7.89 29.73
N LEU A 153 8.38 -8.00 28.50
CA LEU A 153 8.05 -9.11 27.62
C LEU A 153 8.75 -10.40 28.10
N PRO A 154 8.09 -11.56 27.95
CA PRO A 154 8.75 -12.84 28.23
C PRO A 154 9.96 -13.04 27.31
N ALA A 155 10.93 -13.86 27.75
CA ALA A 155 12.10 -14.19 26.92
C ALA A 155 11.70 -14.80 25.56
N GLU A 156 10.60 -15.56 25.55
CA GLU A 156 9.94 -16.06 24.34
C GLU A 156 8.89 -15.06 23.84
N HIS A 157 9.34 -13.97 23.24
CA HIS A 157 8.47 -13.04 22.50
C HIS A 157 8.88 -13.00 21.03
N ARG A 158 7.97 -12.53 20.18
CA ARG A 158 8.24 -12.33 18.76
C ARG A 158 8.91 -10.97 18.57
N SER A 159 9.97 -10.89 17.77
CA SER A 159 10.54 -9.60 17.34
C SER A 159 10.26 -9.40 15.85
N TRP A 160 9.46 -8.39 15.51
CA TRP A 160 9.16 -8.02 14.12
C TRP A 160 9.74 -6.68 13.76
N THR A 161 10.17 -6.54 12.51
CA THR A 161 10.70 -5.28 11.98
C THR A 161 9.93 -4.89 10.72
N GLY A 162 9.17 -3.81 10.81
CA GLY A 162 8.56 -3.17 9.67
C GLY A 162 9.52 -2.23 8.94
N ASN A 163 9.18 -1.89 7.69
CA ASN A 163 9.99 -1.03 6.85
C ASN A 163 9.12 -0.22 5.88
N ASP A 164 9.36 1.09 5.76
CA ASP A 164 8.60 1.94 4.84
C ASP A 164 8.88 1.63 3.37
N ALA A 165 10.05 1.09 3.05
CA ALA A 165 10.41 0.66 1.69
C ALA A 165 9.44 -0.39 1.13
N ASN A 166 8.75 -1.16 2.00
CA ASN A 166 7.74 -2.12 1.59
C ASN A 166 6.33 -1.51 1.60
N ARG A 167 6.16 -0.39 0.88
CA ARG A 167 4.89 0.36 0.81
C ARG A 167 4.34 0.72 2.19
N ARG A 168 5.20 0.94 3.20
CA ARG A 168 4.78 1.22 4.59
C ARG A 168 3.91 0.12 5.22
N ASN A 169 4.10 -1.13 4.81
CA ASN A 169 3.33 -2.26 5.29
C ASN A 169 4.24 -3.40 5.76
N HIS A 170 3.89 -3.99 6.90
CA HIS A 170 4.47 -5.20 7.43
C HIS A 170 3.37 -6.19 7.77
N HIS A 171 3.58 -7.47 7.45
CA HIS A 171 2.62 -8.53 7.75
C HIS A 171 3.30 -9.60 8.60
N GLY A 172 2.81 -9.76 9.82
CA GLY A 172 3.15 -10.87 10.68
C GLY A 172 2.12 -11.99 10.56
N ARG A 173 2.58 -13.22 10.77
CA ARG A 173 1.73 -14.41 10.83
C ARG A 173 1.72 -14.95 12.25
N ILE A 174 0.53 -15.27 12.73
CA ILE A 174 0.26 -15.82 14.05
C ILE A 174 -0.43 -17.18 13.83
N PRO A 175 0.11 -18.30 14.33
CA PRO A 175 -0.56 -19.60 14.34
C PRO A 175 -1.98 -19.54 14.93
N ALA A 176 -2.88 -20.38 14.42
CA ALA A 176 -4.22 -20.53 14.97
C ALA A 176 -4.16 -20.91 16.46
N GLY A 177 -4.93 -20.24 17.30
CA GLY A 177 -5.04 -20.53 18.74
C GLY A 177 -3.93 -19.93 19.61
N GLU A 178 -2.95 -19.23 19.04
CA GLU A 178 -1.94 -18.50 19.82
C GLU A 178 -2.55 -17.21 20.41
N ASN A 179 -2.76 -17.18 21.73
CA ASN A 179 -3.29 -16.01 22.47
C ASN A 179 -2.87 -16.06 23.96
N PRO A 180 -2.40 -14.96 24.57
CA PRO A 180 -2.01 -13.68 23.96
C PRO A 180 -0.69 -13.79 23.17
N VAL A 181 -0.48 -12.87 22.24
CA VAL A 181 0.79 -12.75 21.51
C VAL A 181 1.63 -11.64 22.11
N TYR A 182 2.85 -12.00 22.51
CA TYR A 182 3.89 -11.07 22.98
C TYR A 182 4.76 -10.66 21.80
N LEU A 183 4.83 -9.35 21.54
CA LEU A 183 5.48 -8.79 20.36
C LEU A 183 6.37 -7.60 20.73
N GLU A 184 7.62 -7.64 20.32
CA GLU A 184 8.50 -6.49 20.22
C GLU A 184 8.50 -5.98 18.78
N LEU A 185 8.06 -4.73 18.59
CA LEU A 185 7.96 -4.12 17.27
C LEU A 185 9.08 -3.10 17.05
N HIS A 186 9.77 -3.27 15.94
CA HIS A 186 10.75 -2.34 15.40
C HIS A 186 10.29 -1.80 14.05
N TRP A 187 10.79 -0.63 13.69
CA TRP A 187 10.53 -0.02 12.39
C TRP A 187 11.80 0.59 11.79
N LYS A 188 11.89 0.54 10.46
CA LYS A 188 12.96 1.17 9.69
C LYS A 188 12.35 2.10 8.64
N LYS A 189 12.91 3.30 8.49
CA LYS A 189 12.50 4.24 7.43
C LYS A 189 12.85 3.70 6.04
N ASP A 190 13.96 2.98 5.92
CA ASP A 190 14.36 2.32 4.68
C ASP A 190 15.31 1.15 4.98
N LYS A 191 15.83 0.50 3.94
CA LYS A 191 16.76 -0.63 4.07
C LYS A 191 18.06 -0.28 4.81
N ASN A 192 18.52 0.96 4.72
CA ASN A 192 19.78 1.45 5.27
C ASN A 192 19.60 2.17 6.62
N ALA A 193 18.40 2.68 6.91
CA ALA A 193 18.09 3.35 8.17
C ALA A 193 18.32 2.42 9.39
N PRO A 194 18.67 2.96 10.56
CA PRO A 194 18.74 2.18 11.79
C PRO A 194 17.36 1.65 12.17
N ARG A 195 17.33 0.51 12.88
CA ARG A 195 16.10 0.01 13.51
C ARG A 195 15.72 0.92 14.66
N LYS A 196 14.49 1.43 14.67
CA LYS A 196 13.92 2.18 15.78
C LYS A 196 12.92 1.28 16.51
N LEU A 197 13.00 1.22 17.84
CA LEU A 197 12.02 0.53 18.66
C LEU A 197 10.71 1.32 18.67
N VAL A 198 9.61 0.64 18.37
CA VAL A 198 8.25 1.21 18.49
C VAL A 198 7.66 0.90 19.87
N GLY A 199 7.89 -0.31 20.36
CA GLY A 199 7.51 -0.74 21.71
C GLY A 199 7.33 -2.26 21.83
N GLY A 200 7.08 -2.70 23.06
CA GLY A 200 6.57 -4.03 23.36
C GLY A 200 5.04 -4.02 23.43
N PHE A 201 4.40 -5.11 23.00
CA PHE A 201 2.97 -5.23 22.90
C PHE A 201 2.49 -6.61 23.33
N ILE A 202 1.38 -6.65 24.05
CA ILE A 202 0.61 -7.85 24.35
C ILE A 202 -0.70 -7.73 23.57
N LEU A 203 -0.93 -8.66 22.66
CA LEU A 203 -2.05 -8.66 21.73
C LEU A 203 -3.04 -9.75 22.12
N ASP A 204 -4.29 -9.37 22.37
CA ASP A 204 -5.41 -10.31 22.43
C ASP A 204 -5.88 -10.59 20.99
N VAL A 205 -5.32 -11.65 20.42
CA VAL A 205 -5.55 -12.05 19.03
C VAL A 205 -7.01 -12.44 18.81
N ILE A 206 -7.65 -13.06 19.81
CA ILE A 206 -9.05 -13.48 19.73
C ILE A 206 -9.96 -12.25 19.67
N ALA A 207 -9.72 -11.27 20.53
CA ALA A 207 -10.49 -10.02 20.51
C ALA A 207 -10.25 -9.24 19.22
N LEU A 208 -8.99 -9.08 18.79
CA LEU A 208 -8.63 -8.41 17.55
C LEU A 208 -9.26 -9.06 16.31
N GLU A 209 -9.31 -10.38 16.27
CA GLU A 209 -9.96 -11.14 15.19
C GLU A 209 -11.48 -10.96 15.21
N LYS A 210 -12.11 -11.10 16.38
CA LYS A 210 -13.55 -10.93 16.58
C LYS A 210 -14.02 -9.52 16.17
N GLU A 211 -13.25 -8.50 16.53
CA GLU A 211 -13.51 -7.12 16.14
C GLU A 211 -13.08 -6.82 14.69
N GLY A 212 -12.49 -7.80 13.98
CA GLY A 212 -12.20 -7.72 12.55
C GLY A 212 -10.96 -6.92 12.19
N TYR A 213 -10.02 -6.71 13.11
CA TYR A 213 -8.73 -6.07 12.85
C TYR A 213 -7.73 -7.02 12.17
N LEU A 214 -7.94 -8.33 12.29
CA LEU A 214 -7.07 -9.37 11.71
C LEU A 214 -7.74 -10.03 10.50
N THR A 215 -6.97 -10.77 9.72
CA THR A 215 -7.47 -11.55 8.58
C THR A 215 -7.03 -12.99 8.70
N GLN A 216 -7.97 -13.94 8.60
CA GLN A 216 -7.63 -15.36 8.54
C GLN A 216 -7.02 -15.71 7.17
N GLY A 217 -5.90 -16.43 7.23
CA GLY A 217 -5.23 -17.03 6.10
C GLY A 217 -5.85 -18.38 5.72
N PRO A 218 -5.55 -18.88 4.52
CA PRO A 218 -6.11 -20.14 4.02
C PRO A 218 -5.62 -21.38 4.79
N ALA A 219 -4.50 -21.28 5.51
CA ALA A 219 -3.94 -22.34 6.34
C ALA A 219 -4.46 -22.30 7.79
N GLY A 220 -5.42 -21.42 8.10
CA GLY A 220 -5.89 -21.15 9.45
C GLY A 220 -4.98 -20.21 10.26
N ASP A 221 -3.86 -19.76 9.69
CA ASP A 221 -3.01 -18.74 10.32
C ASP A 221 -3.71 -17.38 10.34
N ILE A 222 -3.44 -16.58 11.36
CA ILE A 222 -3.97 -15.23 11.49
C ILE A 222 -2.92 -14.24 10.98
N ARG A 223 -3.33 -13.41 10.02
CA ARG A 223 -2.49 -12.36 9.45
C ARG A 223 -2.74 -11.05 10.18
N LEU A 224 -1.67 -10.56 10.81
CA LEU A 224 -1.62 -9.27 11.48
C LEU A 224 -0.84 -8.28 10.60
N ARG A 225 -1.44 -7.13 10.30
CA ARG A 225 -0.83 -6.08 9.48
C ARG A 225 -0.48 -4.88 10.34
N PHE A 226 0.78 -4.47 10.26
CA PHE A 226 1.27 -3.17 10.72
C PHE A 226 1.46 -2.26 9.51
N PHE A 227 1.13 -0.99 9.65
CA PHE A 227 1.37 -0.01 8.62
C PHE A 227 1.70 1.36 9.20
N HIS A 228 2.50 2.11 8.46
CA HIS A 228 2.91 3.46 8.83
C HIS A 228 2.10 4.49 8.04
N GLU A 229 1.43 5.38 8.76
CA GLU A 229 0.63 6.45 8.17
C GLU A 229 1.46 7.70 7.83
N LEU A 230 0.82 8.69 7.18
CA LEU A 230 1.49 9.91 6.75
C LEU A 230 1.76 10.88 7.90
N ASP A 231 1.05 10.72 9.01
CA ASP A 231 1.14 11.49 10.24
C ASP A 231 2.27 11.01 11.18
N GLY A 232 2.99 9.96 10.81
CA GLY A 232 4.04 9.36 11.65
C GLY A 232 3.56 8.22 12.54
N CYS A 233 2.27 7.89 12.53
CA CYS A 233 1.69 6.87 13.39
C CYS A 233 1.89 5.46 12.80
N ILE A 234 2.29 4.52 13.64
CA ILE A 234 2.24 3.09 13.34
C ILE A 234 0.90 2.54 13.82
N CYS A 235 0.21 1.88 12.90
CA CYS A 235 -1.11 1.33 13.11
C CYS A 235 -1.13 -0.19 12.91
N ILE A 236 -1.96 -0.88 13.68
CA ILE A 236 -2.39 -2.26 13.44
C ILE A 236 -3.77 -2.22 12.79
N GLY A 237 -4.00 -2.99 11.73
CA GLY A 237 -5.35 -3.19 11.22
C GLY A 237 -5.45 -3.51 9.74
N ARG A 238 -6.67 -3.51 9.21
CA ARG A 238 -6.95 -3.90 7.81
C ARG A 238 -6.89 -2.75 6.83
N GLY A 239 -7.05 -1.52 7.29
CA GLY A 239 -7.15 -0.34 6.46
C GLY A 239 -7.40 0.92 7.27
N ALA A 240 -7.75 2.02 6.59
CA ALA A 240 -7.97 3.31 7.23
C ALA A 240 -9.20 3.34 8.16
N ASP A 241 -10.18 2.49 7.87
CA ASP A 241 -11.47 2.36 8.55
C ASP A 241 -11.43 1.49 9.81
N LYS A 242 -10.47 0.56 9.89
CA LYS A 242 -10.33 -0.37 11.01
C LYS A 242 -8.86 -0.51 11.40
N LYS A 243 -8.42 0.41 12.27
CA LYS A 243 -7.05 0.53 12.74
C LYS A 243 -6.96 0.88 14.24
N ILE A 244 -5.84 0.48 14.85
CA ILE A 244 -5.44 0.82 16.21
C ILE A 244 -4.04 1.43 16.13
N ILE A 245 -3.86 2.63 16.66
CA ILE A 245 -2.57 3.29 16.76
C ILE A 245 -1.78 2.62 17.88
N VAL A 246 -0.56 2.18 17.59
CA VAL A 246 0.29 1.44 18.53
C VAL A 246 1.58 2.19 18.90
N GLY A 247 1.95 3.20 18.14
CA GLY A 247 3.01 4.11 18.53
C GLY A 247 3.35 5.10 17.43
N ASP A 248 4.09 6.12 17.83
CA ASP A 248 4.48 7.20 16.95
C ASP A 248 5.96 7.06 16.61
N LEU A 249 6.29 7.28 15.35
CA LEU A 249 7.65 7.44 14.89
C LEU A 249 7.91 8.92 14.68
N GLU A 250 8.42 9.59 15.72
CA GLU A 250 9.13 10.86 15.53
C GLU A 250 10.37 10.59 14.67
N LEU A 251 10.28 10.83 13.37
CA LEU A 251 11.33 10.60 12.38
C LEU A 251 12.12 11.86 12.08
#